data_AF-A0A1J4NAR4-F1
#
_entry.id   AF-A0A1J4NAR4-F1
#
_cell.length_a   1.000
_cell.length_b   1.000
_cell.length_c   1.000
_cell.angle_alpha   90.00
_cell.angle_beta   90.00
_cell.angle_gamma   90.00
#
_symmetry.space_group_name_H-M   'P 1'
#
loop_
_entity.id
_entity.type
_entity.pdbx_description
1 polymer ?
#
loop_
_entity_poly.entity_id
_entity_poly.type
_entity_poly.pdbx_seq_one_letter_code
_entity_poly.pdbx_strand_id
1 'polypeptide(L)' 'MIHIDIDADLNLVDDEDRNVARLPDRRRFQPGDVAVAGRPGFWSWVLIDEIADGSTYFRQISGREAATHGDLTVSA' A
#
# COMPACT_ATOMS: atom_id res chain seq x y z
N MET A 1 9.74 12.51 9.75
CA MET A 1 8.29 12.28 9.70
C MET A 1 8.03 11.42 8.49
N ILE A 2 7.46 10.23 8.67
CA ILE A 2 7.14 9.34 7.54
C ILE A 2 5.93 9.91 6.80
N HIS A 3 5.93 9.88 5.47
CA HIS A 3 4.74 10.20 4.68
C HIS A 3 3.88 8.94 4.62
N ILE A 4 2.63 9.03 5.06
CA ILE A 4 1.66 7.95 4.93
C ILE A 4 0.89 8.18 3.64
N ASP A 5 0.98 7.20 2.75
CA ASP A 5 0.32 7.19 1.46
C ASP A 5 -1.13 6.71 1.57
N ILE A 6 -1.37 5.73 2.45
CA ILE A 6 -2.67 5.10 2.71
C ILE A 6 -2.90 5.03 4.23
N ASP A 7 -3.93 5.70 4.74
CA ASP A 7 -4.37 5.52 6.13
C ASP A 7 -5.01 4.14 6.27
N ALA A 8 -4.39 3.27 7.07
CA ALA A 8 -4.79 1.88 7.21
C ALA A 8 -4.61 1.38 8.65
N ASP A 9 -5.47 0.45 9.07
CA ASP A 9 -5.16 -0.46 10.16
C ASP A 9 -4.48 -1.69 9.56
N LEU A 10 -3.20 -1.90 9.88
CA LEU A 10 -2.40 -2.98 9.30
C LEU A 10 -2.79 -4.36 9.81
N ASN A 11 -3.66 -4.45 10.82
CA ASN A 11 -4.23 -5.71 11.29
C ASN A 11 -5.65 -5.96 10.76
N LEU A 12 -6.22 -5.02 9.99
CA LEU A 12 -7.51 -5.22 9.35
C LEU A 12 -7.33 -6.07 8.09
N VAL A 13 -8.08 -7.16 8.02
CA VAL A 13 -8.15 -8.07 6.88
C VAL A 13 -9.60 -8.31 6.48
N ASP A 14 -9.82 -8.72 5.22
CA ASP A 14 -11.11 -9.22 4.75
C ASP A 14 -11.32 -10.71 5.12
N ASP A 15 -12.44 -11.29 4.68
CA ASP A 15 -12.76 -12.70 4.92
C ASP A 15 -11.82 -13.69 4.20
N GLU A 16 -10.99 -13.20 3.28
CA GLU A 16 -9.96 -13.96 2.55
C GLU A 16 -8.55 -13.75 3.16
N ASP A 17 -8.45 -13.13 4.34
CA ASP A 17 -7.21 -12.82 5.07
C ASP A 17 -6.27 -11.84 4.34
N ARG A 18 -6.82 -10.98 3.47
CA ARG A 18 -6.06 -9.93 2.76
C ARG A 18 -6.15 -8.60 3.51
N ASN A 19 -5.02 -7.89 3.67
CA ASN A 19 -5.08 -6.56 4.26
C ASN A 19 -5.87 -5.60 3.35
N VAL A 20 -6.73 -4.80 3.98
CA VAL A 20 -7.65 -3.90 3.27
C VAL A 20 -7.74 -2.53 3.93
N ALA A 21 -7.80 -1.49 3.11
CA ALA A 21 -8.09 -0.12 3.53
C ALA A 21 -9.03 0.57 2.53
N ARG A 22 -9.60 1.70 2.94
CA ARG A 22 -10.35 2.57 2.01
C ARG A 22 -9.37 3.24 1.04
N LEU A 23 -9.73 3.27 -0.24
CA LEU A 23 -8.94 3.96 -1.25
C LEU A 23 -8.91 5.47 -0.94
N PRO A 24 -7.72 6.10 -0.82
CA PRO A 24 -7.64 7.52 -0.58
C PRO A 24 -8.07 8.32 -1.82
N ASP A 25 -8.96 9.30 -1.64
CA ASP A 25 -9.55 10.10 -2.73
C ASP A 25 -8.54 10.87 -3.58
N ARG A 26 -7.36 11.17 -3.03
CA ARG A 26 -6.40 12.12 -3.62
C ARG A 26 -5.31 11.47 -4.47
N ARG A 27 -5.05 10.18 -4.31
CA ARG A 27 -3.96 9.49 -5.00
C ARG A 27 -4.49 8.30 -5.75
N ARG A 28 -4.22 8.25 -7.06
CA ARG A 28 -4.48 7.07 -7.86
C ARG A 28 -3.35 6.09 -7.63
N PHE A 29 -3.67 5.02 -6.92
CA PHE A 29 -2.86 3.82 -6.92
C PHE A 29 -3.33 2.88 -8.02
N GLN A 30 -2.48 1.93 -8.37
CA GLN A 30 -2.79 0.78 -9.21
C GLN A 30 -2.15 -0.49 -8.63
N PRO A 31 -2.67 -1.69 -8.98
CA PRO A 31 -2.00 -2.93 -8.65
C PRO A 31 -0.53 -2.94 -9.10
N GLY A 32 0.35 -3.43 -8.23
CA GLY A 32 1.80 -3.42 -8.41
C GLY A 32 2.50 -2.18 -7.87
N ASP A 33 1.77 -1.12 -7.49
CA ASP A 33 2.37 0.04 -6.84
C ASP A 33 2.84 -0.29 -5.42
N VAL A 34 3.92 0.36 -5.01
CA VAL A 34 4.37 0.38 -3.63
C VAL A 34 3.89 1.65 -2.94
N ALA A 35 3.43 1.51 -1.70
CA ALA A 35 2.99 2.60 -0.86
C ALA A 35 3.45 2.40 0.59
N VAL A 36 3.45 3.47 1.37
CA VAL A 36 3.53 3.42 2.83
C VAL A 36 2.11 3.45 3.42
N ALA A 37 1.67 2.35 4.01
CA ALA A 37 0.36 2.25 4.65
C ALA A 37 0.48 2.23 6.18
N GLY A 38 -0.51 2.78 6.87
CA GLY A 38 -0.63 2.73 8.32
C GLY A 38 -0.92 4.09 8.93
N ARG A 39 -0.42 4.31 10.15
CA ARG A 39 -0.55 5.57 10.90
C ARG A 39 0.81 6.03 11.41
N PRO A 40 0.98 7.32 11.77
CA PRO A 40 2.21 7.77 12.42
C PRO A 40 2.54 6.91 13.64
N GLY A 41 3.75 6.33 13.66
CA GLY A 41 4.20 5.43 14.73
C GLY A 41 3.88 3.94 14.52
N PHE A 42 3.04 3.59 13.55
CA PHE A 42 2.71 2.20 13.20
C PHE A 42 2.38 2.10 11.71
N TRP A 43 3.40 1.81 10.90
CA TRP A 43 3.32 1.80 9.43
C TRP A 43 4.16 0.67 8.84
N SER A 44 3.87 0.28 7.60
CA SER A 44 4.68 -0.63 6.78
C SER A 44 4.75 -0.16 5.34
N TRP A 45 5.78 -0.60 4.62
CA TRP A 45 5.71 -0.67 3.16
C TRP A 45 4.68 -1.73 2.76
N VAL A 46 3.93 -1.45 1.71
CA VAL A 46 2.93 -2.37 1.15
C VAL A 46 3.04 -2.43 -0.36
N LEU A 47 2.77 -3.60 -0.94
CA LEU A 47 2.52 -3.77 -2.36
C LEU A 47 1.01 -3.84 -2.56
N ILE A 48 0.49 -3.06 -3.49
CA ILE A 48 -0.94 -3.06 -3.81
C ILE A 48 -1.24 -4.23 -4.72
N ASP A 49 -2.11 -5.12 -4.27
CA ASP A 49 -2.50 -6.33 -5.00
C ASP A 49 -3.75 -6.07 -5.85
N GLU A 50 -4.72 -5.31 -5.32
CA GLU A 50 -5.99 -5.05 -5.98
C GLU A 50 -6.61 -3.72 -5.54
N ILE A 51 -7.39 -3.09 -6.44
CA ILE A 51 -8.27 -1.96 -6.12
C ILE A 51 -9.67 -2.30 -6.64
N ALA A 52 -10.62 -2.43 -5.73
CA ALA A 52 -11.99 -2.79 -6.05
C ALA A 52 -12.96 -2.04 -5.13
N ASP A 53 -14.07 -1.55 -5.69
CA ASP A 53 -15.19 -0.95 -4.95
C ASP A 53 -14.83 0.10 -3.89
N GLY A 54 -13.83 0.94 -4.18
CA GLY A 54 -13.34 1.99 -3.27
C GLY A 54 -12.50 1.46 -2.11
N SER A 55 -12.02 0.23 -2.21
CA SER A 55 -11.08 -0.42 -1.30
C SER A 55 -9.75 -0.68 -2.01
N THR A 56 -8.68 -0.71 -1.24
CA THR A 56 -7.33 -1.10 -1.66
C THR A 56 -6.92 -2.31 -0.86
N TYR A 57 -6.58 -3.37 -1.56
CA TYR A 57 -6.05 -4.60 -0.99
C TYR A 57 -4.54 -4.64 -1.22
N PHE A 58 -3.82 -5.06 -0.21
CA PHE A 58 -2.37 -5.02 -0.23
C PHE A 58 -1.77 -6.09 0.66
N ARG A 59 -0.47 -6.32 0.48
CA ARG A 59 0.34 -7.13 1.39
C ARG A 59 1.47 -6.30 1.96
N GLN A 60 1.78 -6.50 3.23
CA GLN A 60 2.94 -5.88 3.86
C GLN A 60 4.22 -6.47 3.28
N ILE A 61 5.15 -5.60 2.91
CA ILE A 61 6.45 -5.99 2.35
C ILE A 61 7.59 -5.37 3.14
N SER A 62 8.77 -5.96 3.02
CA SER A 62 9.98 -5.37 3.60
C SER A 62 10.41 -4.12 2.83
N GLY A 63 11.15 -3.22 3.48
CA GLY A 63 11.74 -2.06 2.77
C GLY A 63 12.71 -2.45 1.66
N ARG A 64 13.34 -3.64 1.75
CA ARG A 64 14.19 -4.17 0.69
C ARG A 64 13.38 -4.58 -0.55
N GLU A 65 12.25 -5.25 -0.34
CA GLU A 65 11.34 -5.63 -1.41
C GLU A 65 10.71 -4.38 -2.05
N ALA A 66 10.29 -3.41 -1.24
CA ALA A 66 9.80 -2.11 -1.72
C ALA A 66 10.80 -1.43 -2.69
N ALA A 67 12.09 -1.46 -2.34
CA ALA A 67 13.15 -0.90 -3.20
C ALA A 67 13.30 -1.63 -4.55
N THR A 68 12.99 -2.93 -4.63
CA THR A 68 13.04 -3.69 -5.89
C THR A 68 11.85 -3.43 -6.82
N HIS A 69 10.73 -2.98 -6.26
CA HIS A 69 9.56 -2.56 -7.02
C HIS A 69 9.62 -1.07 -7.43
N GLY A 70 10.43 -0.27 -6.73
CA GLY A 70 10.60 1.16 -6.98
C GLY A 70 11.54 1.53 -8.14
N ASP A 71 12.24 0.57 -8.76
CA ASP A 71 13.24 0.83 -9.82
C ASP A 71 12.72 0.52 -11.24
N LEU A 72 11.58 1.15 -11.58
CA LEU A 72 11.15 1.40 -12.96
C LEU A 72 10.84 2.89 -13.17
N THR A 73 11.66 3.77 -12.61
CA THR A 73 11.98 5.03 -13.28
C THR A 73 12.73 4.74 -14.59
N VAL A 74 12.02 4.22 -15.60
CA VAL A 74 12.47 4.38 -16.98
C VAL A 74 11.94 5.73 -17.44
N SER A 75 12.87 6.68 -17.48
CA SER A 75 12.72 7.89 -18.27
C SER A 75 12.75 7.52 -19.75
N ALA A 76 11.74 7.98 -20.50
CA ALA A 76 11.85 8.43 -21.88
C ALA A 76 10.66 9.36 -22.19
#